data_AF-A0A7L1VPV1-F1
#
_entry.id   AF-A0A7L1VPV1-F1
#
_cell.length_a   1.000
_cell.length_b   1.000
_cell.length_c   1.000
_cell.angle_alpha   90.00
_cell.angle_beta   90.00
_cell.angle_gamma   90.00
#
_symmetry.space_group_name_H-M   'P 1'
#
loop_
_entity.id
_entity.type
_entity.pdbx_description
1 polymer ?
#
loop_
_entity_poly.entity_id
_entity_poly.type
_entity_poly.pdbx_seq_one_letter_code
_entity_poly.pdbx_strand_id
1 'polypeptide(L)'
;LPVWGIRRAHCGPETLQVTLYCSFDNYEDAVRLYEMLLQKEATLQKSTFCVFVLHSTPHVAVQLCLRQLPIGVVAEPRDSSALQFKV
;
A
#
# COMPACT_ATOMS: atom_id res chain seq x y z
N LEU A 1 12.95 -4.14 -3.81
CA LEU A 1 11.95 -4.88 -3.02
C LEU A 1 10.78 -5.22 -3.93
N PRO A 2 10.14 -6.40 -3.80
CA PRO A 2 9.01 -6.75 -4.65
C PRO A 2 7.84 -5.79 -4.39
N VAL A 3 7.26 -5.24 -5.46
CA VAL A 3 6.10 -4.34 -5.40
C VAL A 3 4.80 -5.06 -5.05
N TRP A 4 4.77 -6.39 -5.11
CA TRP A 4 3.61 -7.18 -4.70
C TRP A 4 4.03 -8.52 -4.09
N GLY A 5 3.14 -9.11 -3.31
CA GLY A 5 3.30 -10.46 -2.77
C GLY A 5 1.98 -11.05 -2.29
N ILE A 6 1.91 -12.36 -2.22
CA ILE A 6 0.76 -13.10 -1.69
C ILE A 6 1.09 -13.59 -0.29
N ARG A 7 0.20 -13.33 0.68
CA ARG A 7 0.29 -13.85 2.05
C ARG A 7 -0.90 -14.73 2.35
N ARG A 8 -0.66 -15.96 2.80
CA ARG A 8 -1.70 -16.83 3.36
C ARG A 8 -1.70 -16.70 4.87
N ALA A 9 -2.83 -16.29 5.44
CA ALA A 9 -3.06 -16.41 6.87
C ALA A 9 -3.45 -17.85 7.22
N HIS A 10 -3.03 -18.34 8.37
CA HIS A 10 -3.43 -19.66 8.87
C HIS A 10 -4.96 -19.75 9.07
N CYS A 11 -5.58 -18.64 9.47
CA CYS A 11 -7.03 -18.50 9.62
C CYS A 11 -7.46 -17.18 8.97
N GLY A 12 -7.67 -17.16 7.65
CA GLY A 12 -8.12 -15.95 6.95
C GLY A 12 -7.97 -16.02 5.44
N PRO A 13 -8.42 -14.98 4.73
CA PRO A 13 -8.31 -14.93 3.27
C PRO A 13 -6.84 -14.86 2.83
N GLU A 14 -6.57 -15.43 1.67
CA GLU A 14 -5.32 -15.21 0.96
C GLU A 14 -5.25 -13.74 0.52
N THR A 15 -4.17 -13.05 0.91
CA THR A 15 -4.06 -11.61 0.71
C THR A 15 -3.04 -11.31 -0.37
N LEU A 16 -3.48 -10.69 -1.47
CA LEU A 16 -2.61 -10.00 -2.41
C LEU A 16 -2.29 -8.62 -1.85
N GLN A 17 -1.02 -8.37 -1.56
CA GLN A 17 -0.54 -7.09 -1.04
C GLN A 17 0.34 -6.42 -2.09
N VAL A 18 -0.09 -5.25 -2.57
CA VAL A 18 0.74 -4.34 -3.37
C VAL A 18 1.36 -3.33 -2.42
N THR A 19 2.68 -3.13 -2.51
CA THR A 19 3.42 -2.18 -1.68
C THR A 19 3.98 -1.05 -2.52
N LEU A 20 3.61 0.18 -2.19
CA LEU A 20 4.23 1.39 -2.70
C LEU A 20 5.21 1.92 -1.65
N TYR A 21 6.40 2.26 -2.12
CA TYR A 21 7.43 2.86 -1.29
C TYR A 21 7.34 4.37 -1.44
N CYS A 22 7.25 5.07 -0.32
CA CYS A 22 7.23 6.52 -0.25
C CYS A 22 8.55 6.98 0.34
N SER A 23 9.13 8.05 -0.19
CA SER A 23 10.28 8.71 0.44
C SER A 23 9.89 9.18 1.84
N PHE A 24 10.88 9.36 2.71
CA PHE A 24 10.63 9.86 4.07
C PHE A 24 9.78 11.15 4.06
N ASP A 25 10.16 12.09 3.19
CA ASP A 25 9.59 13.44 3.14
C ASP A 25 8.16 13.52 2.59
N ASN A 26 7.71 12.51 1.85
CA ASN A 26 6.40 12.54 1.17
C ASN A 26 5.42 11.47 1.68
N TYR A 27 5.79 10.71 2.72
CA TYR A 27 4.97 9.61 3.20
C TYR A 27 3.60 10.07 3.72
N GLU A 28 3.54 11.08 4.58
CA GLU A 28 2.27 11.59 5.13
C GLU A 28 1.36 12.15 4.04
N ASP A 29 1.92 12.89 3.08
CA ASP A 29 1.16 13.42 1.95
C ASP A 29 0.65 12.29 1.04
N ALA A 30 1.44 11.24 0.83
CA ALA A 30 1.02 10.06 0.09
C ALA A 30 -0.14 9.35 0.80
N VAL A 31 -0.08 9.16 2.13
CA VAL A 31 -1.18 8.58 2.90
C VAL A 31 -2.47 9.37 2.66
N ARG A 32 -2.43 10.70 2.83
CA ARG A 32 -3.58 11.59 2.61
C ARG A 32 -4.12 11.54 1.19
N LEU A 33 -3.23 11.50 0.20
CA LEU A 33 -3.61 11.35 -1.21
C LEU A 33 -4.40 10.06 -1.44
N TYR A 34 -3.90 8.93 -0.93
CA TYR A 34 -4.58 7.65 -1.11
C TYR A 34 -5.87 7.55 -0.29
N GLU A 35 -5.95 8.17 0.89
CA GLU A 35 -7.21 8.28 1.64
C GLU A 35 -8.27 9.04 0.84
N MET A 36 -7.89 10.16 0.22
CA MET A 36 -8.77 10.95 -0.63
C MET A 36 -9.20 10.17 -1.88
N LEU A 37 -8.25 9.55 -2.60
CA LEU A 37 -8.54 8.80 -3.82
C LEU A 37 -9.41 7.56 -3.56
N LEU A 38 -9.18 6.88 -2.43
CA LEU A 38 -9.91 5.68 -2.06
C LEU A 38 -11.19 5.96 -1.26
N GLN A 39 -11.42 7.23 -0.88
CA GLN A 39 -12.51 7.68 -0.02
C GLN A 39 -12.63 6.85 1.27
N LYS A 40 -11.49 6.47 1.86
CA LYS A 40 -11.43 5.63 3.07
C LYS A 40 -10.14 5.90 3.86
N GLU A 41 -10.20 5.72 5.16
CA GLU A 41 -9.02 5.76 6.03
C GLU A 41 -8.21 4.44 5.94
N ALA A 42 -6.92 4.52 6.29
CA ALA A 42 -6.07 3.34 6.38
C ALA A 42 -6.57 2.38 7.48
N THR A 43 -6.76 1.10 7.14
CA THR A 43 -7.21 0.06 8.08
C THR A 43 -6.18 -0.23 9.17
N LEU A 44 -4.90 -0.03 8.86
CA LEU A 44 -3.81 -0.10 9.82
C LEU A 44 -2.86 1.04 9.51
N GLN A 45 -2.53 1.85 10.50
CA GLN A 45 -1.55 2.92 10.37
C GLN A 45 -0.54 2.84 11.51
N LYS A 46 0.73 2.72 11.15
CA LYS A 46 1.88 2.88 12.06
C LYS A 46 2.75 4.00 11.51
N SER A 47 3.71 4.45 12.31
CA SER A 47 4.58 5.59 11.98
C SER A 47 5.26 5.49 10.61
N THR A 48 5.58 4.28 10.13
CA THR A 48 6.33 4.08 8.87
C THR A 48 5.62 3.19 7.86
N PHE A 49 4.39 2.77 8.14
CA PHE A 49 3.60 2.03 7.15
C PHE A 49 2.10 2.13 7.43
N CYS A 50 1.32 2.11 6.35
CA CYS A 50 -0.13 1.98 6.43
C CYS A 50 -0.68 0.96 5.43
N VAL A 51 -1.89 0.48 5.68
CA VAL A 51 -2.56 -0.53 4.86
C VAL A 51 -3.98 -0.10 4.59
N PHE A 52 -4.36 -0.10 3.32
CA PHE A 52 -5.72 0.05 2.83
C PHE A 52 -6.24 -1.30 2.33
N VAL A 53 -7.38 -1.75 2.83
CA VAL A 53 -8.09 -2.87 2.23
C VAL A 53 -8.89 -2.36 1.03
N LEU A 54 -8.49 -2.76 -0.17
CA LEU A 54 -9.17 -2.38 -1.41
C LEU A 54 -10.37 -3.28 -1.69
N HIS A 55 -10.21 -4.58 -1.41
CA HIS A 55 -11.23 -5.59 -1.62
C HIS A 55 -11.09 -6.71 -0.58
N SER A 56 -12.20 -7.30 -0.14
CA SER A 56 -12.17 -8.44 0.78
C SER A 56 -13.38 -9.35 0.55
N THR A 57 -13.11 -10.65 0.50
CA THR A 57 -14.08 -11.75 0.48
C THR A 57 -13.66 -12.77 1.56
N PRO A 58 -14.47 -13.81 1.83
CA PRO A 58 -14.06 -14.87 2.76
C PRO A 58 -12.77 -15.59 2.38
N HIS A 59 -12.40 -15.60 1.08
CA HIS A 59 -11.26 -16.37 0.58
C HIS A 59 -10.07 -15.50 0.15
N VAL A 60 -10.33 -14.28 -0.33
CA VAL A 60 -9.31 -13.41 -0.91
C VAL A 60 -9.47 -11.97 -0.42
N ALA A 61 -8.36 -11.33 -0.10
CA ALA A 61 -8.27 -9.90 0.15
C ALA A 61 -7.23 -9.24 -0.76
N VAL A 62 -7.51 -8.02 -1.19
CA VAL A 62 -6.57 -7.17 -1.93
C VAL A 62 -6.25 -5.96 -1.08
N GLN A 63 -4.96 -5.73 -0.84
CA GLN A 63 -4.46 -4.65 0.00
C GLN A 63 -3.47 -3.78 -0.76
N LEU A 64 -3.58 -2.48 -0.52
CA LEU A 64 -2.55 -1.50 -0.85
C LEU A 64 -1.81 -1.13 0.44
N CYS A 65 -0.49 -1.23 0.41
CA CYS A 65 0.39 -0.90 1.52
C CYS A 65 1.27 0.28 1.11
N LEU A 66 1.31 1.32 1.93
CA LEU A 66 2.31 2.38 1.79
C LEU A 66 3.39 2.14 2.84
N ARG A 67 4.65 2.18 2.44
CA ARG A 67 5.79 2.01 3.34
C ARG A 67 6.77 3.16 3.17
N GLN A 68 7.03 3.85 4.27
CA GLN A 68 8.05 4.88 4.33
C GLN A 68 9.44 4.26 4.17
N LEU A 69 10.24 4.84 3.29
CA LEU A 69 11.66 4.54 3.14
C LEU A 69 12.49 5.29 4.20
N PRO A 70 13.69 4.79 4.54
CA PRO A 70 14.61 5.51 5.40
C PRO A 70 14.96 6.91 4.86
N ILE A 71 15.35 7.81 5.76
CA ILE A 71 15.84 9.16 5.41
C ILE A 71 16.99 9.05 4.41
N GLY A 72 16.95 9.90 3.38
CA GLY A 72 17.97 9.94 2.31
C GLY A 72 17.79 8.90 1.22
N VAL A 73 16.80 8.00 1.32
CA VAL A 73 16.44 7.06 0.25
C VAL A 73 15.26 7.61 -0.54
N VAL A 74 15.48 7.82 -1.83
CA VAL A 74 14.45 8.32 -2.75
C VAL A 74 13.64 7.16 -3.32
N ALA A 75 12.32 7.30 -3.33
CA ALA A 75 11.43 6.39 -4.05
C ALA A 75 11.52 6.64 -5.57
N GLU A 76 12.14 5.70 -6.28
CA GLU A 76 12.24 5.76 -7.75
C GLU A 76 11.06 5.04 -8.42
N PRO A 77 10.42 5.66 -9.43
CA PRO A 77 9.42 4.97 -10.24
C PRO A 77 10.06 3.80 -10.98
N ARG A 78 9.31 2.72 -11.15
CA ARG A 78 9.76 1.54 -11.88
C ARG A 78 9.17 1.56 -13.29
N ASP A 79 10.03 1.50 -14.30
CA ASP A 79 9.61 1.50 -15.72
C ASP A 79 8.68 0.33 -16.08
N SER A 80 8.77 -0.77 -15.32
CA SER A 80 7.98 -1.98 -15.54
C SER A 80 6.63 -2.01 -14.80
N SER A 81 6.23 -0.94 -14.13
CA SER A 81 4.97 -0.89 -13.40
C SER A 81 4.30 0.47 -13.46
N ALA A 82 2.98 0.47 -13.68
CA ALA A 82 2.15 1.67 -13.58
C ALA A 82 1.04 1.44 -12.56
N LEU A 83 0.71 2.48 -11.80
CA LEU A 83 -0.47 2.52 -10.95
C LEU A 83 -1.53 3.40 -11.62
N GLN A 84 -2.71 2.84 -11.83
CA GLN A 84 -3.85 3.55 -12.39
C GLN A 84 -5.01 3.51 -11.40
N PHE A 85 -5.69 4.63 -11.25
CA PHE A 85 -6.92 4.75 -10.47
C PHE A 85 -7.98 5.45 -11.32
N LYS A 86 -9.24 5.18 -11.00
CA LYS A 86 -10.39 5.84 -11.61
C LYS A 86 -10.84 6.96 -10.68
N VAL A 87 -10.85 8.19 -11.18
CA VAL A 87 -11.41 9.38 -10.53
C VAL A 87 -12.81 9.62 -11.05
#